data_AF-A0A6A4C2F6-F1
#
_entry.id   AF-A0A6A4C2F6-F1
#
_cell.length_a   1.000
_cell.length_b   1.000
_cell.length_c   1.000
_cell.angle_alpha   90.00
_cell.angle_beta   90.00
_cell.angle_gamma   90.00
#
_symmetry.space_group_name_H-M   'P 1'
#
loop_
_entity.id
_entity.type
_entity.pdbx_description
1 polymer ?
#
loop_
_entity_poly.entity_id
_entity_poly.type
_entity_poly.pdbx_seq_one_letter_code
_entity_poly.pdbx_strand_id
1 'polypeptide(L)'
;MRVHYGKGKEDPLQHIRFYSKNATASARCFRLPECAYEMFSPRKFEEYCIRIFVKEPHLVAPVREAFERWCRKYNNSQGFPLEFHA
;
A
#
# COMPACT_ATOMS: atom_id res chain seq x y z
N MET A 1 5.29 1.43 -10.36
CA MET A 1 4.11 0.55 -10.23
C MET A 1 3.20 1.12 -9.15
N ARG A 2 1.89 1.15 -9.40
CA ARG A 2 0.89 1.62 -8.42
C ARG A 2 0.28 0.40 -7.72
N VAL A 3 0.30 0.41 -6.39
CA VAL A 3 -0.26 -0.66 -5.55
C VAL A 3 -1.43 -0.05 -4.80
N HIS A 4 -2.63 -0.62 -4.93
CA HIS A 4 -3.83 -0.10 -4.28
C HIS A 4 -4.88 -1.16 -4.05
N TYR A 5 -5.85 -0.84 -3.19
CA TYR A 5 -6.93 -1.74 -2.76
C TYR A 5 -8.11 -1.79 -3.76
N GLY A 6 -7.86 -1.52 -5.03
CA GLY A 6 -8.84 -1.58 -6.12
C GLY A 6 -9.68 -0.32 -6.33
N LYS A 7 -9.60 0.65 -5.41
CA LYS A 7 -10.28 1.97 -5.49
C LYS A 7 -9.31 3.15 -5.46
N GLY A 8 -8.09 2.95 -5.95
CA GLY A 8 -7.05 3.99 -5.94
C GLY A 8 -6.78 4.45 -4.50
N LYS A 9 -6.88 5.76 -4.26
CA LYS A 9 -6.61 6.39 -2.96
C LYS A 9 -7.76 6.24 -1.96
N GLU A 10 -8.93 5.81 -2.40
CA GLU A 10 -10.13 5.73 -1.56
C GLU A 10 -10.15 4.46 -0.71
N ASP A 11 -10.73 4.56 0.48
CA ASP A 11 -11.05 3.41 1.32
C ASP A 11 -12.15 2.55 0.65
N PRO A 12 -11.85 1.30 0.27
CA PRO A 12 -12.86 0.43 -0.33
C PRO A 12 -14.05 0.13 0.61
N LEU A 13 -13.88 0.18 1.94
CA LEU A 13 -14.96 -0.09 2.90
C LEU A 13 -16.07 0.96 2.86
N GLN A 14 -15.75 2.19 2.45
CA GLN A 14 -16.76 3.26 2.30
C GLN A 14 -17.76 2.99 1.18
N HIS A 15 -17.41 2.07 0.27
CA HIS A 15 -18.24 1.65 -0.86
C HIS A 15 -19.00 0.34 -0.60
N ILE A 16 -18.83 -0.26 0.58
CA ILE A 16 -19.48 -1.51 0.97
C ILE A 16 -20.71 -1.20 1.84
N ARG A 17 -21.70 -2.10 1.80
CA ARG A 17 -22.89 -2.06 2.65
C ARG A 17 -22.95 -3.34 3.47
N PHE A 18 -23.28 -3.18 4.74
CA PHE A 18 -23.38 -4.23 5.73
C PHE A 18 -24.83 -4.39 6.19
N TYR A 19 -25.13 -5.55 6.75
CA TYR A 19 -26.40 -5.87 7.37
C TYR A 19 -26.15 -6.62 8.69
N SER A 20 -27.07 -6.50 9.63
CA SER A 20 -26.98 -7.18 10.92
C SER A 20 -27.35 -8.66 10.77
N LYS A 21 -26.83 -9.54 11.65
CA LYS A 21 -27.04 -10.99 11.59
C LYS A 21 -28.50 -11.44 11.37
N ASN A 22 -29.45 -10.76 12.01
CA ASN A 22 -30.88 -11.10 11.95
C ASN A 22 -31.67 -10.19 10.99
N ALA A 23 -31.00 -9.58 10.01
CA ALA A 23 -31.65 -8.72 9.02
C ALA A 23 -32.62 -9.53 8.14
N THR A 24 -33.82 -9.00 7.93
CA THR A 24 -34.78 -9.50 6.95
C THR A 24 -34.58 -8.81 5.60
N ALA A 25 -35.25 -9.28 4.54
CA ALA A 25 -35.18 -8.66 3.21
C ALA A 25 -35.60 -7.17 3.16
N SER A 26 -36.39 -6.71 4.14
CA SER A 26 -36.80 -5.31 4.26
C SER A 26 -35.83 -4.44 5.08
N ALA A 27 -34.80 -5.05 5.68
CA ALA A 27 -33.85 -4.31 6.51
C ALA A 27 -32.97 -3.37 5.67
N ARG A 28 -32.71 -2.18 6.19
CA ARG A 28 -31.85 -1.20 5.54
C ARG A 28 -30.38 -1.54 5.77
N CYS A 29 -29.62 -1.72 4.70
CA CYS A 29 -28.17 -1.87 4.80
C CYS A 29 -27.50 -0.56 5.21
N PHE A 30 -26.38 -0.65 5.90
CA PHE A 30 -25.64 0.50 6.43
C PHE A 30 -24.17 0.48 6.01
N ARG A 31 -23.47 1.61 6.17
CA ARG A 31 -22.01 1.66 6.10
C ARG A 31 -21.44 1.53 7.50
N LEU A 32 -20.30 0.89 7.64
CA LEU A 32 -19.57 0.94 8.88
C LEU A 32 -19.01 2.37 9.08
N PRO A 33 -19.20 2.97 10.27
CA PRO A 33 -18.52 4.22 10.60
C PRO A 33 -17.02 3.96 10.70
N GLU A 34 -16.20 4.91 10.21
CA GLU A 34 -14.74 4.76 10.14
C GLU A 34 -14.12 4.45 11.50
N CYS A 35 -14.59 5.12 12.57
CA CYS A 35 -14.14 4.89 13.94
C CYS A 35 -14.31 3.44 14.43
N ALA A 36 -15.18 2.64 13.82
CA ALA A 36 -15.35 1.24 14.20
C ALA A 36 -14.20 0.34 13.70
N TYR A 37 -13.41 0.79 12.72
CA TYR A 37 -12.36 -0.02 12.11
C TYR A 37 -11.06 0.72 11.83
N GLU A 38 -10.98 2.03 12.05
CA GLU A 38 -9.81 2.86 11.75
C GLU A 38 -8.51 2.34 12.39
N MET A 39 -8.60 1.76 13.59
CA MET A 39 -7.45 1.19 14.29
C MET A 39 -6.84 -0.02 13.57
N PHE A 40 -7.62 -0.68 12.72
CA PHE A 40 -7.23 -1.88 11.97
C PHE A 40 -7.04 -1.60 10.48
N SER A 41 -7.31 -0.38 10.03
CA SER A 41 -7.22 0.02 8.63
C SER A 41 -5.85 0.61 8.29
N PRO A 42 -5.33 0.37 7.08
CA PRO A 42 -4.28 1.21 6.52
C PRO A 42 -4.68 2.68 6.53
N ARG A 43 -3.72 3.58 6.75
CA ARG A 43 -3.93 5.03 6.63
C ARG A 43 -3.89 5.52 5.18
N LYS A 44 -3.35 4.71 4.28
CA LYS A 44 -3.24 4.99 2.84
C LYS A 44 -3.64 3.73 2.09
N PHE A 45 -4.48 3.89 1.06
CA PHE A 45 -4.97 2.79 0.23
C PHE A 45 -4.28 2.70 -1.13
N GLU A 46 -3.39 3.65 -1.43
CA GLU A 46 -2.58 3.69 -2.64
C GLU A 46 -1.13 4.08 -2.34
N GLU A 47 -0.20 3.32 -2.90
CA GLU A 47 1.24 3.54 -2.81
C GLU A 47 1.94 3.34 -4.16
N TYR A 48 3.15 3.90 -4.28
CA TYR A 48 3.98 3.77 -5.48
C TYR A 48 5.24 2.97 -5.16
N CYS A 49 5.46 1.90 -5.92
CA CYS A 49 6.66 1.09 -5.88
C CYS A 49 7.52 1.38 -7.11
N ILE A 50 8.78 1.75 -6.90
CA ILE A 50 9.77 1.95 -7.96
C ILE A 50 10.70 0.74 -7.96
N ARG A 51 10.91 0.13 -9.13
CA ARG A 51 11.81 -1.00 -9.31
C ARG A 51 12.86 -0.60 -10.36
N ILE A 52 14.12 -0.83 -10.05
CA ILE A 52 15.25 -0.58 -10.94
C ILE A 52 15.84 -1.91 -11.37
N PHE A 53 16.05 -2.06 -12.67
CA PHE A 53 16.70 -3.23 -13.26
C PHE A 53 18.02 -2.79 -13.86
N VAL A 54 19.07 -3.55 -13.58
CA VAL A 54 20.42 -3.28 -14.09
C VAL A 54 20.75 -4.35 -15.12
N LYS A 55 21.07 -3.92 -16.35
CA LYS A 55 21.43 -4.84 -17.44
C LYS A 55 22.81 -5.46 -17.23
N GLU A 56 23.76 -4.62 -16.79
CA GLU A 56 25.16 -5.01 -16.61
C GLU A 56 25.42 -5.43 -15.15
N PRO A 57 25.80 -6.69 -14.87
CA PRO A 57 25.96 -7.17 -13.50
C PRO A 57 26.94 -6.33 -12.65
N HIS A 58 28.01 -5.84 -13.27
CA HIS A 58 29.02 -5.03 -12.58
C HIS A 58 28.52 -3.65 -12.13
N LEU A 59 27.37 -3.18 -12.65
CA LEU A 59 26.75 -1.91 -12.25
C LEU A 59 25.76 -2.06 -11.09
N VAL A 60 25.45 -3.28 -10.65
CA VAL A 60 24.42 -3.51 -9.61
C VAL A 60 24.74 -2.76 -8.32
N ALA A 61 25.98 -2.85 -7.83
CA ALA A 61 26.43 -2.18 -6.61
C ALA A 61 26.35 -0.64 -6.71
N PRO A 62 26.99 0.04 -7.70
CA PRO A 62 26.93 1.50 -7.78
C PRO A 62 25.52 2.04 -8.04
N VAL A 63 24.69 1.32 -8.81
CA VAL A 63 23.28 1.70 -9.02
C VAL A 63 22.47 1.57 -7.74
N ARG A 64 22.69 0.52 -6.95
CA ARG A 64 22.03 0.34 -5.66
C ARG A 64 22.34 1.50 -4.72
N GLU A 65 23.61 1.84 -4.55
CA GLU A 65 24.01 2.95 -3.67
C GLU A 65 23.41 4.29 -4.14
N ALA A 66 23.40 4.53 -5.45
CA ALA A 66 22.78 5.73 -6.01
C ALA A 66 21.27 5.78 -5.73
N PHE A 67 20.59 4.64 -5.87
CA PHE A 67 19.17 4.53 -5.58
C PHE A 67 18.87 4.72 -4.09
N GLU A 68 19.67 4.16 -3.19
CA GLU A 68 19.52 4.37 -1.75
C GLU A 68 19.68 5.84 -1.36
N ARG A 69 20.67 6.55 -1.94
CA ARG A 69 20.83 8.00 -1.74
C ARG A 69 19.59 8.76 -2.25
N TRP A 70 19.05 8.35 -3.39
CA TRP A 70 17.83 8.93 -3.94
C TRP A 70 16.61 8.70 -3.03
N CYS A 71 16.41 7.48 -2.54
CA CYS A 71 15.32 7.14 -1.61
C CYS A 71 15.38 7.97 -0.32
N ARG A 72 16.56 8.09 0.29
CA ARG A 72 16.77 8.93 1.49
C ARG A 72 16.45 10.40 1.21
N LYS A 73 16.84 10.92 0.04
CA LYS A 73 16.65 12.33 -0.33
C LYS A 73 15.18 12.73 -0.54
N TYR A 74 14.40 11.89 -1.22
CA TYR A 74 13.08 12.32 -1.73
C TYR A 74 11.89 11.93 -0.86
N ASN A 75 11.92 10.78 -0.21
CA ASN A 75 10.76 10.27 0.53
C ASN A 75 11.14 9.49 1.79
N ASN A 76 12.42 9.54 2.18
CA ASN A 76 13.00 8.76 3.27
C ASN A 76 12.62 7.27 3.22
N SER A 77 12.42 6.75 2.01
CA SER A 77 12.09 5.33 1.80
C SER A 77 13.33 4.46 1.93
N GLN A 78 13.12 3.18 2.21
CA GLN A 78 14.19 2.19 2.25
C GLN A 78 14.30 1.48 0.90
N GLY A 79 15.53 1.24 0.45
CA GLY A 79 15.79 0.36 -0.69
C GLY A 79 15.47 -1.09 -0.33
N PHE A 80 14.92 -1.85 -1.29
CA PHE A 80 14.69 -3.30 -1.16
C PHE A 80 15.53 -4.06 -2.20
N PRO A 81 16.08 -5.25 -1.88
CA PRO A 81 16.06 -5.91 -0.57
C PRO A 81 16.96 -5.19 0.44
N LEU A 82 16.49 -5.11 1.69
CA LEU A 82 17.35 -4.92 2.84
C LEU A 82 18.26 -6.16 2.87
N GLU A 83 19.57 -5.97 2.76
CA GLU A 83 20.60 -6.99 2.51
C GLU A 83 20.17 -8.46 2.72
N PHE A 84 20.33 -9.29 1.67
CA PHE A 84 20.44 -10.73 1.89
C PHE A 84 21.77 -10.95 2.62
N HIS A 85 21.72 -11.24 3.92
CA HIS A 85 22.80 -12.01 4.54
C HIS A 85 22.81 -13.37 3.82
N ALA A 86 23.76 -13.51 2.89
CA ALA A 86 24.18 -14.80 2.36
C ALA A 86 25.09 -15.49 3.38
#